data_AF-A0A7K3S8U1-F1
#
_entry.id   AF-A0A7K3S8U1-F1
#
_cell.length_a   1.000
_cell.length_b   1.000
_cell.length_c   1.000
_cell.angle_alpha   90.00
_cell.angle_beta   90.00
_cell.angle_gamma   90.00
#
_symmetry.space_group_name_H-M   'P 1'
#
loop_
_entity.id
_entity.type
_entity.pdbx_description
1 polymer ?
#
loop_
_entity_poly.entity_id
_entity_poly.type
_entity_poly.pdbx_seq_one_letter_code
_entity_poly.pdbx_strand_id
1 'polypeptide(L)'
;PINYAHPRRQHAAPPSPPPTAPPAQPGQPAQPVAGDATGWSMDERLYNQIWGMFEDLARAVAAYRSAVDFAESRMDQELDRALSDPRNRIGGAGDRAREAARAKRDELTSRAR
;
A
#
# COMPACT_ATOMS: atom_id res chain seq x y z
N PRO A 1 -11.15 -13.23 -3.23
CA PRO A 1 -10.60 -11.86 -3.37
C PRO A 1 -11.24 -11.14 -4.57
N ILE A 2 -11.72 -9.91 -4.39
CA ILE A 2 -12.27 -9.10 -5.48
C ILE A 2 -11.09 -8.45 -6.22
N ASN A 3 -11.08 -8.52 -7.56
CA ASN A 3 -10.05 -7.89 -8.39
C ASN A 3 -10.50 -6.47 -8.77
N TYR A 4 -9.74 -5.47 -8.34
CA TYR A 4 -9.98 -4.06 -8.65
C TYR A 4 -9.11 -3.54 -9.81
N ALA A 5 -8.35 -4.39 -10.49
CA ALA A 5 -7.55 -3.98 -11.64
C ALA A 5 -8.44 -3.65 -12.85
N HIS A 6 -8.21 -2.50 -13.48
CA HIS A 6 -9.01 -2.04 -14.60
C HIS A 6 -8.94 -3.03 -15.76
N PRO A 7 -10.07 -3.53 -16.27
CA PRO A 7 -10.07 -4.63 -17.25
C PRO A 7 -9.41 -4.27 -18.58
N ARG A 8 -9.23 -2.96 -18.88
CA ARG A 8 -8.58 -2.47 -20.10
C ARG A 8 -7.19 -1.85 -19.89
N ARG A 9 -6.71 -1.68 -18.65
CA ARG A 9 -5.32 -1.22 -18.41
C ARG A 9 -4.47 -2.43 -18.09
N GLN A 10 -3.70 -2.90 -19.07
CA GLN A 10 -2.58 -3.79 -18.78
C GLN A 10 -1.48 -2.97 -18.09
N HIS A 11 -0.82 -3.54 -17.07
CA HIS A 11 0.39 -2.98 -16.46
C HIS A 11 1.54 -2.98 -17.48
N ALA A 12 1.48 -2.06 -18.44
CA ALA A 12 2.60 -1.66 -19.27
C ALA A 12 3.30 -0.46 -18.62
N ALA A 13 4.50 -0.14 -19.12
CA ALA A 13 5.26 1.05 -18.76
C ALA A 13 4.35 2.29 -18.64
N PRO A 14 4.66 3.23 -17.72
CA PRO A 14 3.80 4.38 -17.45
C PRO A 14 3.43 5.06 -18.76
N PRO A 15 2.12 5.26 -19.05
CA PRO A 15 1.71 5.92 -20.27
C PRO A 15 2.29 7.34 -20.29
N SER A 16 2.62 7.82 -21.49
CA SER A 16 3.03 9.20 -21.70
C SER A 16 2.07 10.16 -20.99
N PRO A 17 2.56 11.21 -20.32
CA PRO A 17 1.71 12.12 -19.56
C PRO A 17 0.60 12.65 -20.48
N PRO A 18 -0.65 12.74 -19.98
CA PRO A 18 -1.74 13.31 -20.77
C PRO A 18 -1.36 14.74 -21.18
N PRO A 19 -1.80 15.20 -22.37
CA PRO A 19 -1.59 16.58 -22.78
C PRO A 19 -2.13 17.51 -21.69
N THR A 20 -1.28 18.44 -21.24
CA THR A 20 -1.62 19.43 -20.22
C THR A 20 -2.86 20.19 -20.66
N ALA A 21 -3.90 20.16 -19.83
CA ALA A 21 -5.13 20.91 -20.10
C ALA A 21 -4.80 22.40 -20.23
N PRO A 22 -5.42 23.11 -21.19
CA PRO A 22 -5.19 24.54 -21.35
C PRO A 22 -5.55 25.30 -20.07
N PRO A 23 -4.80 26.36 -19.71
CA PRO A 23 -5.04 27.13 -18.50
C PRO A 23 -6.46 27.72 -18.51
N ALA A 24 -7.11 27.70 -17.34
CA ALA A 24 -8.44 28.29 -17.17
C ALA A 24 -8.41 29.79 -17.50
N GLN A 25 -9.45 30.28 -18.20
CA GLN A 25 -9.55 31.70 -18.55
C GLN A 25 -9.75 32.57 -17.29
N PRO A 26 -9.15 33.78 -17.24
CA PRO A 26 -9.29 34.68 -16.09
C PRO A 26 -10.77 34.98 -15.81
N GLY A 27 -11.23 34.72 -14.59
CA GLY A 27 -12.60 35.01 -14.15
C GLY A 27 -13.59 33.84 -14.22
N GLN A 28 -13.18 32.66 -14.68
CA GLN A 28 -13.95 31.44 -14.49
C GLN A 28 -13.54 30.74 -13.19
N PRO A 29 -14.50 30.16 -12.42
CA PRO A 29 -14.14 29.31 -11.29
C PRO A 29 -13.30 28.15 -11.81
N ALA A 30 -12.20 27.84 -11.11
CA ALA A 30 -11.34 26.72 -11.45
C ALA A 30 -12.22 25.47 -11.57
N GLN A 31 -12.30 24.89 -12.77
CA GLN A 31 -13.01 23.63 -12.96
C GLN A 31 -12.37 22.58 -12.03
N PRO A 32 -13.17 21.74 -11.36
CA PRO A 32 -12.67 20.81 -10.35
C PRO A 32 -11.48 20.03 -10.90
N VAL A 33 -10.39 19.97 -10.14
CA VAL A 33 -9.21 19.14 -10.43
C VAL A 33 -9.59 17.68 -10.17
N ALA A 34 -10.41 17.15 -11.09
CA ALA A 34 -11.01 15.82 -11.12
C ALA A 34 -11.30 15.50 -12.60
N GLY A 35 -10.24 15.45 -13.42
CA GLY A 35 -10.38 15.45 -14.88
C GLY A 35 -9.07 15.26 -15.66
N ASP A 36 -7.98 14.85 -15.02
CA ASP A 36 -6.75 14.38 -15.67
C ASP A 36 -6.85 12.91 -16.14
N ALA A 37 -7.88 12.19 -15.68
CA ALA A 37 -8.19 10.86 -16.20
C ALA A 37 -8.53 10.94 -17.70
N THR A 38 -7.89 10.08 -18.49
CA THR A 38 -8.12 9.94 -19.93
C THR A 38 -9.59 9.57 -20.23
N GLY A 39 -10.22 10.19 -21.23
CA GLY A 39 -11.58 9.84 -21.66
C GLY A 39 -12.14 10.82 -22.69
N TRP A 40 -13.13 10.38 -23.47
CA TRP A 40 -13.74 11.16 -24.55
C TRP A 40 -14.99 11.92 -24.09
N SER A 41 -15.60 11.50 -22.98
CA SER A 41 -16.76 12.16 -22.35
C SER A 41 -16.52 12.45 -20.86
N MET A 42 -17.33 13.32 -20.27
CA MET A 42 -17.26 13.60 -18.83
C MET A 42 -17.55 12.35 -17.98
N ASP A 43 -18.58 11.56 -18.35
CA ASP A 43 -18.93 10.32 -17.65
C ASP A 43 -17.77 9.32 -17.68
N GLU A 44 -17.12 9.13 -18.84
CA GLU A 44 -15.99 8.22 -18.97
C GLU A 44 -14.80 8.64 -18.09
N ARG A 45 -14.53 9.95 -17.99
CA ARG A 45 -13.49 10.47 -17.09
C ARG A 45 -13.83 10.23 -15.62
N LEU A 46 -15.08 10.44 -15.21
CA LEU A 46 -15.54 10.16 -13.84
C LEU A 46 -15.43 8.67 -13.50
N TYR A 47 -15.84 7.78 -14.41
CA TYR A 47 -15.67 6.34 -14.24
C TYR A 47 -14.20 5.96 -14.07
N ASN A 48 -13.32 6.47 -14.94
CA ASN A 48 -11.89 6.20 -14.87
C ASN A 48 -11.23 6.76 -13.60
N GLN A 49 -11.69 7.92 -13.12
CA GLN A 49 -11.22 8.52 -11.88
C GLN A 49 -11.62 7.70 -10.66
N ILE A 50 -12.91 7.35 -10.55
CA ILE A 50 -13.42 6.50 -9.45
C ILE A 50 -12.68 5.17 -9.45
N TRP A 51 -12.49 4.59 -10.62
CA TRP A 51 -11.73 3.36 -10.75
C TRP A 51 -10.27 3.52 -10.27
N GLY A 52 -9.59 4.59 -10.68
CA GLY A 52 -8.23 4.89 -10.21
C GLY A 52 -8.14 5.03 -8.69
N MET A 53 -9.14 5.65 -8.06
CA MET A 53 -9.22 5.73 -6.59
C MET A 53 -9.35 4.35 -5.94
N PHE A 54 -10.16 3.45 -6.52
CA PHE A 54 -10.26 2.06 -6.04
C PHE A 54 -8.96 1.28 -6.24
N GLU A 55 -8.26 1.49 -7.36
CA GLU A 55 -6.95 0.86 -7.60
C GLU A 55 -5.90 1.33 -6.59
N ASP A 56 -5.83 2.62 -6.33
CA ASP A 56 -4.89 3.20 -5.36
C ASP A 56 -5.19 2.71 -3.94
N LEU A 57 -6.47 2.64 -3.56
CA LEU A 57 -6.89 2.07 -2.29
C LEU A 57 -6.53 0.58 -2.19
N ALA A 58 -6.82 -0.20 -3.23
CA ALA A 58 -6.47 -1.62 -3.26
C ALA A 58 -4.95 -1.82 -3.16
N ARG A 59 -4.16 -0.97 -3.82
CA ARG A 59 -2.70 -0.99 -3.76
C ARG A 59 -2.18 -0.63 -2.37
N ALA A 60 -2.74 0.39 -1.73
CA ALA A 60 -2.39 0.79 -0.37
C ALA A 60 -2.70 -0.32 0.63
N VAL A 61 -3.89 -0.94 0.54
CA VAL A 61 -4.28 -2.07 1.41
C VAL A 61 -3.38 -3.28 1.18
N ALA A 62 -3.03 -3.60 -0.06
CA ALA A 62 -2.10 -4.68 -0.37
C ALA A 62 -0.71 -4.42 0.24
N ALA A 63 -0.17 -3.22 0.07
CA ALA A 63 1.11 -2.82 0.65
C ALA A 63 1.11 -2.90 2.19
N TYR A 64 0.05 -2.42 2.83
CA TYR A 64 -0.12 -2.54 4.28
C TYR A 64 -0.12 -4.00 4.74
N ARG A 65 -0.90 -4.86 4.09
CA ARG A 65 -0.94 -6.30 4.42
C ARG A 65 0.44 -6.95 4.26
N SER A 66 1.13 -6.69 3.15
CA SER A 66 2.48 -7.19 2.93
C SER A 66 3.49 -6.70 3.98
N ALA A 67 3.36 -5.45 4.46
CA ALA A 67 4.21 -4.93 5.52
C ALA A 67 3.94 -5.59 6.88
N VAL A 68 2.67 -5.88 7.19
CA VAL A 68 2.28 -6.65 8.39
C VAL A 68 2.82 -8.08 8.31
N ASP A 69 2.61 -8.77 7.18
CA ASP A 69 3.11 -10.13 6.97
C ASP A 69 4.64 -10.18 7.09
N PHE A 70 5.34 -9.14 6.61
CA PHE A 70 6.78 -9.00 6.78
C PHE A 70 7.19 -8.84 8.26
N ALA A 71 6.47 -8.01 9.02
CA ALA A 71 6.72 -7.83 10.45
C ALA A 71 6.54 -9.14 11.23
N GLU A 72 5.50 -9.91 10.92
CA GLU A 72 5.24 -11.23 11.50
C GLU A 72 6.34 -12.23 11.15
N SER A 73 6.68 -12.36 9.86
CA SER A 73 7.78 -13.24 9.42
C SER A 73 9.11 -12.87 10.08
N ARG A 74 9.36 -11.58 10.29
CA ARG A 74 10.58 -11.11 10.96
C ARG A 74 10.61 -11.51 12.43
N MET A 75 9.48 -11.43 13.12
CA MET A 75 9.33 -11.88 14.51
C MET A 75 9.59 -13.38 14.63
N ASP A 76 8.95 -14.20 13.79
CA ASP A 76 9.10 -15.66 13.80
C ASP A 76 10.57 -16.06 13.60
N GLN A 77 11.26 -15.43 12.64
CA GLN A 77 12.68 -15.66 12.43
C GLN A 77 13.56 -15.28 13.64
N GLU A 78 13.20 -14.25 14.41
CA GLU A 78 13.95 -13.90 15.64
C GLU A 78 13.70 -14.90 16.75
N LEU A 79 12.46 -15.35 16.90
CA LEU A 79 12.08 -16.37 17.89
C LEU A 79 12.76 -17.69 17.60
N ASP A 80 12.74 -18.16 16.36
CA ASP A 80 13.41 -19.40 15.94
C ASP A 80 14.91 -19.35 16.25
N ARG A 81 15.56 -18.22 15.95
CA ARG A 81 16.99 -18.03 16.27
C ARG A 81 17.23 -18.02 17.78
N ALA A 82 16.43 -17.27 18.54
CA ALA A 82 16.62 -17.13 19.99
C ALA A 82 16.38 -18.44 20.74
N LEU A 83 15.40 -19.24 20.30
CA LEU A 83 14.99 -20.51 20.91
C LEU A 83 15.67 -21.74 20.30
N SER A 84 16.59 -21.54 19.35
CA SER A 84 17.40 -22.61 18.77
C SER A 84 18.33 -23.26 19.81
N ASP A 85 18.88 -22.48 20.75
CA ASP A 85 19.67 -23.00 21.87
C ASP A 85 18.74 -23.52 23.00
N PRO A 86 18.85 -24.81 23.39
CA PRO A 86 18.08 -25.38 24.50
C PRO A 86 18.24 -24.61 25.83
N ARG A 87 19.40 -23.97 26.07
CA ARG A 87 19.64 -23.18 27.29
C ARG A 87 18.76 -21.94 27.39
N ASN A 88 18.36 -21.39 26.24
CA ASN A 88 17.49 -20.21 26.18
C ASN A 88 16.01 -20.55 26.40
N ARG A 89 15.63 -21.84 26.45
CA ARG A 89 14.23 -22.28 26.62
C ARG A 89 13.76 -22.32 28.07
N ILE A 90 14.67 -22.49 29.03
CA ILE A 90 14.34 -22.78 30.44
C ILE A 90 14.56 -21.55 31.36
N GLY A 91 15.14 -20.47 30.85
CA GLY A 91 15.42 -19.26 31.63
C GLY A 91 14.90 -17.97 31.00
N GLY A 92 14.90 -16.87 31.77
CA GLY A 92 14.35 -15.56 31.36
C GLY A 92 15.05 -14.88 30.17
N ALA A 93 16.13 -15.46 29.63
CA ALA A 93 16.72 -15.00 28.37
C ALA A 93 15.77 -15.23 27.17
N GLY A 94 15.06 -16.36 27.14
CA GLY A 94 14.06 -16.64 26.11
C GLY A 94 12.86 -15.71 26.18
N ASP A 95 12.41 -15.38 27.39
CA ASP A 95 11.29 -14.46 27.59
C ASP A 95 11.66 -13.03 27.17
N ARG A 96 12.85 -12.54 27.53
CA ARG A 96 13.35 -11.25 27.04
C ARG A 96 13.46 -11.21 25.51
N ALA A 97 13.89 -12.30 24.89
CA ALA A 97 13.96 -12.39 23.42
C ALA A 97 12.57 -12.36 22.77
N ARG A 98 11.56 -13.01 23.39
CA ARG A 98 10.17 -12.94 22.93
C ARG A 98 9.60 -11.53 23.02
N GLU A 99 9.82 -10.86 24.15
CA GLU A 99 9.37 -9.47 24.34
C GLU A 99 10.02 -8.51 23.33
N ALA A 100 11.33 -8.64 23.11
CA ALA A 100 12.03 -7.82 22.13
C ALA A 100 11.53 -8.05 20.68
N ALA A 101 11.30 -9.31 20.30
CA ALA A 101 10.77 -9.65 18.98
C ALA A 101 9.34 -9.10 18.77
N ARG A 102 8.49 -9.17 19.80
CA ARG A 102 7.14 -8.58 19.78
C ARG A 102 7.17 -7.05 19.66
N ALA A 103 8.00 -6.38 20.47
CA ALA A 103 8.15 -4.93 20.42
C ALA A 103 8.60 -4.47 19.02
N LYS A 104 9.50 -5.21 18.39
CA LYS A 104 9.98 -4.93 17.03
C LYS A 104 8.92 -5.17 15.96
N ARG A 105 8.11 -6.23 16.08
CA ARG A 105 6.95 -6.44 15.21
C ARG A 105 6.01 -5.24 15.30
N ASP A 106 5.69 -4.81 16.51
CA ASP A 106 4.76 -3.69 16.75
C ASP A 106 5.30 -2.38 16.17
N GLU A 107 6.62 -2.14 16.30
CA GLU A 107 7.29 -1.01 15.65
C GLU A 107 7.18 -1.07 14.12
N LEU A 108 7.44 -2.23 13.51
CA LEU A 108 7.35 -2.39 12.06
C LEU A 108 5.92 -2.23 11.55
N THR A 109 4.93 -2.78 12.25
CA THR A 109 3.51 -2.59 11.95
C THR A 109 3.09 -1.13 12.12
N SER A 110 3.59 -0.45 13.16
CA SER A 110 3.34 0.98 13.39
C SER A 110 3.86 1.86 12.24
N ARG A 111 5.00 1.51 11.63
CA ARG A 111 5.56 2.28 10.50
C ARG A 111 4.78 2.11 9.20
N ALA A 112 3.97 1.06 9.10
CA ALA A 112 3.15 0.76 7.93
C ALA A 112 1.78 1.45 7.96
N ARG A 113 1.37 1.99 9.12
CA ARG A 113 0.11 2.73 9.30
C ARG A 113 0.28 4.19 8.90
#